data_AF-A0A534LBB3-F1
#
_entry.id   AF-A0A534LBB3-F1
#
_cell.length_a   1.000
_cell.length_b   1.000
_cell.length_c   1.000
_cell.angle_alpha   90.00
_cell.angle_beta   90.00
_cell.angle_gamma   90.00
#
_symmetry.space_group_name_H-M   'P 1'
#
loop_
_entity.id
_entity.type
_entity.pdbx_description
1 polymer ?
#
loop_
_entity_poly.entity_id
_entity_poly.type
_entity_poly.pdbx_seq_one_letter_code
_entity_poly.pdbx_strand_id
1 'polypeptide(L)' 'MTEEPNFEESLAALEATVDALSRGDLPLDRALAVFEEGLGLYRRCHAILADSEQRVTKLIAAAEGLIEEPFPVE' A
#
# COMPACT_ATOMS: atom_id res chain seq x y z
N MET A 1 -19.07 8.82 7.02
CA MET A 1 -17.96 7.84 7.14
C MET A 1 -17.13 8.04 5.90
N THR A 2 -15.91 8.55 6.03
CA THR A 2 -14.99 8.71 4.90
C THR A 2 -14.41 7.33 4.62
N GLU A 3 -14.75 6.73 3.48
CA GLU A 3 -14.09 5.51 3.02
C GLU A 3 -12.60 5.80 2.82
N GLU A 4 -11.75 4.88 3.26
CA GLU A 4 -10.32 5.04 3.00
C GLU A 4 -10.03 4.78 1.52
N PRO A 5 -9.14 5.56 0.87
CA PRO A 5 -8.93 5.47 -0.58
C PRO A 5 -8.40 4.10 -1.01
N ASN A 6 -8.85 3.61 -2.17
CA ASN A 6 -8.37 2.35 -2.74
C ASN A 6 -6.92 2.47 -3.26
N PHE A 7 -6.39 1.37 -3.82
CA PHE A 7 -5.00 1.33 -4.30
C PHE A 7 -4.75 2.39 -5.38
N GLU A 8 -5.62 2.45 -6.37
CA GLU A 8 -5.52 3.33 -7.53
C GLU A 8 -5.58 4.81 -7.11
N GLU A 9 -6.47 5.15 -6.18
CA GLU A 9 -6.57 6.49 -5.61
C GLU A 9 -5.32 6.86 -4.80
N SER A 10 -4.81 5.93 -3.99
CA SER A 10 -3.60 6.14 -3.19
C SER A 10 -2.35 6.30 -4.07
N LEU A 11 -2.27 5.55 -5.16
CA LEU A 11 -1.19 5.62 -6.13
C LEU A 11 -1.24 6.95 -6.91
N ALA A 12 -2.41 7.35 -7.40
CA ALA A 12 -2.57 8.61 -8.11
C ALA A 12 -2.21 9.81 -7.22
N ALA A 13 -2.60 9.78 -5.94
CA ALA A 13 -2.18 10.80 -4.99
C ALA A 13 -0.67 10.79 -4.77
N LEU A 14 -0.04 9.61 -4.65
CA LEU A 14 1.41 9.49 -4.49
C LEU A 14 2.16 10.08 -5.68
N GLU A 15 1.74 9.75 -6.90
CA GLU A 15 2.30 10.31 -8.14
C GLU A 15 2.19 11.84 -8.14
N ALA A 16 1.05 12.39 -7.76
CA ALA A 16 0.87 13.84 -7.64
C ALA A 16 1.81 14.49 -6.61
N THR A 17 2.08 13.83 -5.47
CA THR A 17 3.06 14.34 -4.48
C THR A 17 4.49 14.31 -5.03
N VAL A 18 4.87 13.24 -5.74
CA VAL A 18 6.19 13.12 -6.38
C VAL A 18 6.38 14.19 -7.45
N ASP A 19 5.36 14.42 -8.28
CA ASP A 19 5.35 15.48 -9.28
C ASP A 19 5.47 16.86 -8.65
N ALA A 20 4.82 17.10 -7.51
CA ALA A 20 4.93 18.36 -6.78
C ALA A 20 6.33 18.60 -6.21
N LEU A 21 6.95 17.57 -5.64
CA LEU A 21 8.30 17.65 -5.10
C LEU A 21 9.36 17.80 -6.20
N SER A 22 9.17 17.14 -7.35
CA SER A 22 10.15 17.15 -8.45
C SER A 22 10.24 18.49 -9.18
N ARG A 23 9.17 19.30 -9.16
CA ARG A 23 9.18 20.66 -9.74
C ARG A 23 10.10 21.63 -8.99
N GLY A 24 10.34 21.39 -7.69
CA GLY A 24 11.26 22.20 -6.89
C GLY A 24 10.82 23.65 -6.64
N ASP A 25 9.55 23.98 -6.88
CA ASP A 25 8.97 25.32 -6.70
C ASP A 25 8.31 25.51 -5.31
N LEU A 26 8.29 24.47 -4.48
CA LEU A 26 7.73 24.49 -3.13
C LEU A 26 8.70 25.10 -2.11
N PRO A 27 8.24 26.02 -1.24
CA PRO A 27 8.98 26.41 -0.04
C PRO A 27 9.29 25.18 0.83
N LEU A 28 10.41 25.22 1.57
CA LEU A 28 10.90 24.08 2.37
C LEU A 28 9.81 23.47 3.28
N ASP A 29 9.09 24.31 4.04
CA ASP A 29 8.05 23.82 4.96
C ASP A 29 6.91 23.10 4.21
N ARG A 30 6.58 23.55 3.00
CA ARG A 30 5.58 22.89 2.15
C ARG A 30 6.13 21.60 1.54
N ALA A 31 7.38 21.59 1.12
CA ALA A 31 8.02 20.39 0.61
C ALA A 31 8.08 19.28 1.68
N LEU A 32 8.36 19.63 2.94
CA LEU A 32 8.35 18.68 4.05
C LEU A 32 6.95 18.10 4.29
N ALA A 33 5.90 18.93 4.28
CA ALA A 33 4.52 18.47 4.45
C ALA A 33 4.10 17.52 3.31
N VAL A 34 4.42 17.86 2.05
CA VAL A 34 4.11 17.02 0.88
C VAL A 34 4.90 15.71 0.93
N PHE A 35 6.14 15.73 1.42
CA PHE A 35 6.93 14.52 1.60
C PHE A 35 6.34 13.58 2.66
N GLU A 36 5.89 14.10 3.80
CA GLU A 36 5.23 13.31 4.84
C GLU A 36 3.93 12.67 4.33
N GLU A 37 3.14 13.41 3.57
CA GLU A 37 1.95 12.90 2.89
C GLU A 37 2.30 11.77 1.91
N GLY A 38 3.29 12.00 1.04
CA GLY A 38 3.80 11.00 0.10
C GLY A 38 4.30 9.73 0.81
N LEU A 39 4.96 9.85 1.96
CA LEU A 39 5.38 8.70 2.76
C LEU A 39 4.19 7.90 3.31
N GLY A 40 3.12 8.59 3.72
CA GLY A 40 1.87 7.96 4.13
C GLY A 40 1.21 7.17 3.00
N LEU A 41 1.12 7.77 1.82
CA LEU A 41 0.58 7.15 0.61
C LEU A 41 1.41 5.94 0.18
N TYR A 42 2.74 6.06 0.18
CA TYR A 42 3.65 4.94 -0.09
C TYR A 42 3.39 3.75 0.84
N ARG A 43 3.32 3.99 2.16
CA ARG A 43 3.06 2.94 3.14
C ARG A 43 1.71 2.26 2.90
N ARG A 44 0.69 3.03 2.52
CA ARG A 44 -0.63 2.50 2.19
C ARG A 44 -0.60 1.61 0.95
N CYS A 45 -0.01 2.08 -0.14
CA CYS A 45 0.16 1.28 -1.36
C CYS A 45 0.89 -0.03 -1.07
N HIS A 46 1.99 0.05 -0.30
CA HIS A 46 2.75 -1.13 0.11
C HIS A 46 1.92 -2.11 0.93
N ALA A 47 1.11 -1.63 1.88
CA ALA A 47 0.25 -2.47 2.70
C ALA A 47 -0.80 -3.21 1.85
N ILE A 48 -1.43 -2.53 0.89
CA ILE A 48 -2.43 -3.15 -0.01
C ILE A 48 -1.79 -4.21 -0.89
N LEU A 49 -0.60 -3.95 -1.43
CA LEU A 49 0.14 -4.92 -2.23
C LEU A 49 0.54 -6.15 -1.40
N ALA A 50 1.02 -5.96 -0.17
CA ALA A 50 1.38 -7.05 0.73
C ALA A 50 0.18 -7.95 1.09
N ASP A 51 -0.98 -7.36 1.38
CA ASP A 51 -2.23 -8.12 1.62
C ASP A 51 -2.63 -8.90 0.36
N SER A 52 -2.57 -8.25 -0.80
CA SER A 52 -2.92 -8.87 -2.08
C SER A 52 -2.00 -10.05 -2.43
N GLU A 53 -0.70 -9.90 -2.23
CA GLU A 53 0.29 -10.98 -2.42
C GLU A 53 0.03 -12.15 -1.48
N GLN A 54 -0.26 -11.89 -0.21
CA GLN A 54 -0.59 -12.93 0.77
C GLN A 54 -1.84 -13.71 0.34
N ARG A 55 -2.87 -13.00 -0.14
CA ARG A 55 -4.12 -13.61 -0.61
C ARG A 55 -3.88 -14.49 -1.84
N VAL A 56 -3.10 -14.02 -2.81
CA VAL A 56 -2.72 -14.81 -3.99
C VAL A 56 -1.94 -16.06 -3.58
N THR A 57 -0.95 -15.91 -2.69
CA THR A 57 -0.14 -17.03 -2.19
C THR A 57 -1.01 -18.11 -1.53
N LYS A 58 -1.98 -17.71 -0.68
CA LYS A 58 -2.92 -18.64 -0.05
C LYS A 58 -3.80 -19.36 -1.07
N LEU A 59 -4.27 -18.65 -2.10
CA LEU A 59 -5.10 -19.23 -3.15
C LEU A 59 -4.32 -20.26 -3.99
N ILE A 60 -3.05 -19.98 -4.31
CA ILE A 60 -2.16 -20.92 -5.01
C ILE A 60 -1.92 -22.16 -4.14
N ALA A 61 -1.54 -21.99 -2.88
CA ALA A 61 -1.31 -23.11 -1.95
C ALA A 61 -2.56 -23.99 -1.78
N ALA A 62 -3.74 -23.38 -1.70
CA ALA A 62 -5.01 -24.10 -1.64
C ALA A 62 -5.31 -24.87 -2.95
N ALA A 63 -5.02 -24.29 -4.11
CA ALA A 63 -5.21 -24.94 -5.41
C ALA A 63 -4.25 -26.13 -5.62
N GLU A 64 -3.05 -26.06 -5.04
CA GLU A 64 -2.05 -27.14 -5.09
C GLU A 64 -2.27 -28.24 -4.04
N GLY A 65 -3.32 -28.11 -3.20
CA GLY A 65 -3.64 -29.07 -2.14
C GLY A 65 -2.73 -29.00 -0.91
N LEU A 66 -1.92 -27.94 -0.79
CA LEU A 66 -1.03 -27.67 0.35
C LEU A 66 -1.76 -26.88 1.44
N ILE A 67 -2.91 -27.38 1.88
CA ILE A 67 -3.57 -26.86 3.09
C ILE A 67 -3.08 -27.71 4.26
N GLU A 68 -2.01 -27.27 4.91
CA GLU A 68 -1.62 -27.83 6.20
C GLU A 68 -2.64 -27.37 7.26
N GLU A 69 -3.61 -28.23 7.57
CA GLU A 69 -4.41 -28.07 8.78
C GLU A 69 -3.57 -28.48 10.01
N PRO A 70 -3.47 -27.64 11.04
CA PRO A 70 -2.83 -28.03 12.29
C PRO A 70 -3.59 -29.23 12.87
N PHE A 71 -2.90 -30.34 13.12
CA PHE A 71 -3.48 -31.44 13.87
C PHE A 71 -3.77 -30.97 15.30
N PRO A 72 -5.03 -30.97 15.75
CA PRO A 72 -5.32 -30.73 17.15
C PRO A 72 -4.74 -31.89 17.96
N VAL A 73 -3.72 -31.59 18.74
CA VAL A 73 -3.21 -32.50 19.77
C VAL A 73 -4.09 -32.25 21.00
N GLU A 74 -5.01 -33.17 21.29
CA GLU A 74 -5.66 -33.25 22.62
C GLU A 74 -4.63 -33.61 23.69
#